data_AF-A0A9W4MFW0-F1
#
_entry.id   AF-A0A9W4MFW0-F1
#
_cell.length_a   1.000
_cell.length_b   1.000
_cell.length_c   1.000
_cell.angle_alpha   90.00
_cell.angle_beta   90.00
_cell.angle_gamma   90.00
#
_symmetry.space_group_name_H-M   'P 1'
#
loop_
_entity.id
_entity.type
_entity.pdbx_description
1 polymer ?
#
loop_
_entity_poly.entity_id
_entity_poly.type
_entity_poly.pdbx_seq_one_letter_code
_entity_poly.pdbx_strand_id
1 'polypeptide(L)' 'MPDDWERLQEPGLVHVVVTARDATSAYRVFDALVERFAAVDPPAWLTAPPGLVAFAVLTPTRGADHR' A
#
# COMPACT_ATOMS: atom_id res chain seq x y z
N MET A 1 11.70 22.93 -0.17
CA MET A 1 10.57 22.65 -1.08
C MET A 1 9.61 21.86 -0.23
N PRO A 2 8.37 22.31 0.02
CA PRO A 2 7.39 21.45 0.67
C PRO A 2 7.28 20.20 -0.19
N ASP A 3 7.49 19.03 0.42
CA ASP A 3 7.37 17.75 -0.27
C ASP A 3 6.01 17.72 -0.96
N ASP A 4 5.97 17.25 -2.21
CA ASP A 4 4.76 17.24 -3.05
C ASP A 4 3.53 16.61 -2.37
N TRP A 5 3.74 15.90 -1.25
CA TRP A 5 2.74 15.41 -0.30
C TRP A 5 1.75 16.48 0.20
N GLU A 6 2.20 17.72 0.45
CA GLU A 6 1.32 18.78 0.98
C GLU A 6 0.28 19.27 -0.04
N ARG A 7 0.46 18.99 -1.33
CA ARG A 7 -0.47 19.39 -2.41
C ARG A 7 -1.52 18.35 -2.75
N LEU A 8 -1.47 17.18 -2.13
CA LEU A 8 -2.30 16.03 -2.47
C LEU A 8 -3.57 16.10 -1.61
N GLN A 9 -4.59 16.75 -2.18
CA GLN A 9 -5.92 16.82 -1.56
C GLN A 9 -6.56 15.43 -1.56
N GLU A 10 -6.90 14.97 -0.36
CA GLU A 10 -7.50 13.68 -0.01
C GLU A 10 -6.67 12.42 -0.39
N PRO A 11 -6.16 11.66 0.61
CA PRO A 11 -5.48 10.41 0.35
C PRO A 11 -6.48 9.35 -0.13
N GLY A 12 -6.19 8.74 -1.28
CA GLY A 12 -6.92 7.59 -1.80
C GLY A 12 -6.48 6.30 -1.11
N LEU A 13 -7.39 5.35 -0.99
CA LEU A 13 -7.12 4.05 -0.40
C LEU A 13 -6.94 2.99 -1.50
N VAL A 14 -5.81 2.31 -1.52
CA VAL A 14 -5.54 1.18 -2.43
C VAL A 14 -5.47 -0.11 -1.62
N HIS A 15 -6.27 -1.10 -2.01
CA HIS A 15 -6.13 -2.47 -1.52
C HIS A 15 -5.19 -3.25 -2.42
N VAL A 16 -4.14 -3.82 -1.83
CA VAL A 16 -3.13 -4.62 -2.53
C VAL A 16 -3.24 -6.07 -2.08
N VAL A 17 -3.27 -6.99 -3.04
CA VAL A 17 -3.19 -8.43 -2.80
C VAL A 17 -1.96 -8.97 -3.51
N VAL A 18 -1.04 -9.53 -2.73
CA VAL A 18 0.17 -10.19 -3.21
C VAL A 18 -0.05 -11.69 -3.18
N THR A 19 0.23 -12.35 -4.30
CA THR A 19 0.24 -13.81 -4.42
C THR A 19 1.63 -14.29 -4.81
N ALA A 20 2.19 -15.22 -4.06
CA ALA A 20 3.49 -15.82 -4.30
C ALA A 20 3.47 -17.34 -4.00
N ARG A 21 4.58 -18.01 -4.32
CA ARG A 21 4.73 -19.46 -4.10
C ARG A 21 4.65 -19.85 -2.62
N ASP A 22 5.15 -19.00 -1.74
CA ASP A 22 5.25 -19.23 -0.30
C ASP A 22 5.13 -17.92 0.47
N ALA A 23 4.91 -18.03 1.78
CA ALA A 23 4.72 -16.88 2.66
C ALA A 23 5.95 -15.95 2.67
N THR A 24 7.17 -16.51 2.74
CA THR A 24 8.41 -15.73 2.75
C THR A 24 8.52 -14.82 1.52
N SER A 25 8.20 -15.35 0.35
CA SER A 25 8.24 -14.59 -0.90
C SER A 25 7.17 -13.49 -0.93
N ALA A 26 5.96 -13.76 -0.44
CA ALA A 26 4.90 -12.77 -0.34
C ALA A 26 5.26 -11.63 0.62
N TYR A 27 5.82 -11.95 1.78
CA TYR A 27 6.26 -10.93 2.75
C TYR A 27 7.43 -10.10 2.23
N ARG A 28 8.39 -10.67 1.47
CA ARG A 28 9.45 -9.88 0.84
C ARG A 28 8.93 -8.84 -0.15
N VAL A 29 7.88 -9.18 -0.91
CA VAL A 29 7.22 -8.21 -1.82
C VAL A 29 6.49 -7.15 -1.02
N PHE A 30 5.80 -7.54 0.06
CA PHE A 30 5.18 -6.60 1.00
C PHE A 30 6.21 -5.62 1.59
N ASP A 31 7.33 -6.11 2.12
CA ASP A 31 8.39 -5.26 2.70
C ASP A 31 8.92 -4.25 1.68
N ALA A 32 9.18 -4.70 0.44
CA ALA A 32 9.63 -3.82 -0.64
C ALA A 32 8.59 -2.73 -1.02
N LEU A 33 7.29 -3.03 -0.86
CA LEU A 33 6.22 -2.04 -1.09
C LEU A 33 6.10 -1.08 0.09
N VAL A 34 6.19 -1.56 1.33
CA VAL A 34 6.18 -0.72 2.55
C VAL A 34 7.36 0.25 2.58
N GLU A 35 8.55 -0.18 2.15
CA GLU A 35 9.72 0.72 2.03
C GLU A 35 9.46 1.89 1.08
N ARG A 36 8.60 1.70 0.07
CA ARG A 36 8.30 2.71 -0.96
C ARG A 36 7.10 3.58 -0.63
N PHE A 37 6.18 3.11 0.22
CA PHE A 37 4.97 3.83 0.61
C PHE A 37 4.96 4.02 2.13
N ALA A 38 5.11 5.26 2.60
CA ALA A 38 5.24 5.53 4.04
C ALA A 38 3.94 5.29 4.85
N ALA A 39 2.78 5.16 4.20
CA ALA A 39 1.47 5.02 4.83
C ALA A 39 0.81 3.70 4.43
N VAL A 40 1.29 2.60 5.01
CA VAL A 40 0.72 1.25 4.84
C VAL A 40 0.06 0.81 6.13
N ASP A 41 -1.20 0.38 6.05
CA ASP A 41 -1.84 -0.36 7.13
C ASP A 41 -1.32 -1.81 7.13
N PRO A 42 -0.91 -2.35 8.29
CA PRO A 42 -0.39 -3.71 8.35
C PRO A 42 -1.43 -4.74 7.91
N PRO A 43 -1.00 -5.89 7.34
CA PRO A 43 -1.92 -6.94 6.90
C PRO A 43 -2.84 -7.40 8.02
N ALA A 44 -4.15 -7.16 7.88
CA ALA A 44 -5.12 -7.44 8.94
C ALA A 44 -5.62 -8.90 8.98
N TRP A 45 -5.22 -9.73 8.01
CA TRP A 45 -5.84 -11.04 7.79
C TRP A 45 -5.07 -12.14 8.52
N LEU A 46 -5.45 -12.39 9.77
CA LEU A 46 -4.91 -13.45 10.65
C LEU A 46 -5.02 -14.88 10.07
N THR A 47 -5.72 -15.08 8.95
CA THR A 47 -6.04 -16.41 8.38
C THR A 47 -5.75 -16.53 6.87
N ALA A 48 -4.94 -15.64 6.29
CA ALA A 48 -4.58 -15.72 4.87
C ALA A 48 -3.85 -17.04 4.54
N PRO A 49 -4.13 -17.67 3.38
CA PRO A 49 -3.37 -18.84 2.92
C PRO A 49 -1.87 -18.52 2.80
N PRO A 50 -0.98 -19.51 3.00
CA PRO A 50 0.45 -19.32 2.77
C PRO A 50 0.73 -18.79 1.35
N GLY A 51 1.52 -17.73 1.24
CA GLY A 51 1.82 -17.08 -0.05
C GLY A 51 0.80 -16.02 -0.47
N LEU A 52 -0.20 -15.71 0.35
CA LEU A 52 -1.11 -14.59 0.15
C LEU A 52 -0.92 -13.54 1.24
N VAL A 53 -0.68 -12.30 0.85
CA VAL A 53 -0.62 -11.14 1.75
C VAL A 53 -1.53 -10.04 1.20
N ALA A 54 -2.43 -9.52 2.04
CA ALA A 54 -3.33 -8.44 1.67
C ALA A 54 -3.18 -7.27 2.65
N PHE A 55 -3.07 -6.05 2.12
CA PHE A 55 -2.88 -4.84 2.91
C PHE A 55 -3.46 -3.63 2.19
N ALA A 56 -3.58 -2.51 2.90
CA ALA A 56 -4.08 -1.26 2.35
C ALA A 56 -2.99 -0.18 2.42
N VAL A 57 -2.95 0.68 1.41
CA VAL A 57 -1.99 1.79 1.32
C VAL A 57 -2.77 3.07 1.07
N LEU A 58 -2.45 4.11 1.84
CA LEU A 58 -2.88 5.46 1.51
C LEU A 58 -1.93 6.02 0.45
N THR A 59 -2.48 6.23 -0.74
CA THR A 59 -1.79 6.87 -1.84
C THR A 59 -2.30 8.30 -1.99
N PRO A 60 -1.43 9.24 -2.32
CA PRO A 60 -1.91 10.54 -2.74
C PRO A 60 -2.69 10.43 -4.04
N THR A 61 -3.75 11.22 -4.17
CA THR A 61 -4.51 11.34 -5.41
C THR A 61 -4.19 12.67 -6.08
N ARG A 62 -4.18 12.68 -7.42
CA ARG A 62 -4.10 13.94 -8.15
C ARG A 62 -5.43 14.65 -7.93
N GLY A 63 -5.41 15.79 -7.25
CA GLY A 63 -6.60 16.61 -7.03
C GLY A 63 -7.33 16.82 -8.37
N ALA A 64 -8.66 16.66 -8.36
CA ALA A 64 -9.47 17.09 -9.47
C ALA A 64 -9.24 18.60 -9.63
N ASP A 65 -8.59 19.01 -10.73
CA ASP A 65 -8.61 20.40 -11.19
C ASP A 65 -10.09 20.81 -11.30
N HIS A 66 -10.65 21.35 -10.22
CA HIS A 66 -11.94 22.02 -10.24
C HIS A 66 -11.70 23.36 -10.94
N ARG A 67 -11.77 23.31 -12.27
CA ARG A 67 -11.98 24.47 -13.12
C ARG A 67 -13.39 25.01 -12.96
#